data_AF-A0A2V2DJQ2-F1
#
_entry.id   AF-A0A2V2DJQ2-F1
#
_cell.length_a   1.000
_cell.length_b   1.000
_cell.length_c   1.000
_cell.angle_alpha   90.00
_cell.angle_beta   90.00
_cell.angle_gamma   90.00
#
_symmetry.space_group_name_H-M   'P 1'
#
loop_
_entity.id
_entity.type
_entity.pdbx_description
1 polymer ?
#
loop_
_entity_poly.entity_id
_entity_poly.type
_entity_poly.pdbx_seq_one_letter_code
_entity_poly.pdbx_strand_id
1 'polypeptide(L)'
;MKRITAVLCALAMLLTLAACTKKNTDYSNQTLIGKVISIDGTNVTMQLGELSTQEGMQQPAELGDGQTPPELPADDTQENQQMPAGDAQGEGQTPPEMPGGAENSGETPPSRPEGDTDESSGNTTPPDGSMAANNFTANGETVTLDFADAAIQIQAGMETTDGSLEDITTGTILSVETGDQNTVKSVTVQFTGGTGMQGGGFGGSGTVTQGSAANTLSTDGAYSNRSYLSTGDDENALRVDGASVTLTNITVDKSAGSSSNTEDGDFYGMNAALLATNGATVTIQNSIITSSAQNGNGVFSYGSGTTVYISDSSITTTADNSGGIQTTGGGTTNASNLTVETSGSSSAAIRSDRGGGTVNVDGGSYTTNGYNSPAVYSTADITVKNAMLTANNSEALVIEGKNSIALENCVVSGNMSNTKGSSSDENVHNVMIYQSMSGDAEVGTSAFSMSGGSLTSYNGDLFYVTNTHCVLTLSGVELIQNNAGNLLHVAGNSATHGWGTAGQNGGQVEFTANQQTLEGDIVVDTISTLDMTLAENSHFTGTINIVENAQGGAAVSNNAALTIESGSVWTLTGDCTLTTLNNNGTIHFNGYTITLADGTVLK
;
A
#
# COMPACT_ATOMS: atom_id res chain seq x y z
N MET A 1 7.89 -66.78 10.08
CA MET A 1 7.74 -66.43 8.65
C MET A 1 6.43 -65.67 8.47
N LYS A 2 6.50 -64.46 7.89
CA LYS A 2 5.46 -63.64 7.20
C LYS A 2 4.02 -63.69 7.75
N ARG A 3 3.58 -62.65 8.48
CA ARG A 3 2.99 -61.34 8.08
C ARG A 3 1.49 -61.40 7.73
N ILE A 4 0.78 -60.54 8.45
CA ILE A 4 -0.66 -60.25 8.56
C ILE A 4 -1.06 -59.25 7.46
N THR A 5 -2.22 -59.44 6.80
CA THR A 5 -3.10 -58.33 6.36
C THR A 5 -4.57 -58.75 6.17
N ALA A 6 -5.42 -57.86 6.67
CA ALA A 6 -6.88 -57.65 6.63
C ALA A 6 -7.73 -58.12 5.43
N VAL A 7 -9.00 -58.50 5.70
CA VAL A 7 -10.25 -58.00 5.07
C VAL A 7 -11.45 -58.26 6.03
N LEU A 8 -12.44 -57.35 6.02
CA LEU A 8 -13.82 -57.41 6.57
C LEU A 8 -14.04 -57.01 8.05
N CYS A 9 -14.73 -55.89 8.28
CA CYS A 9 -16.16 -55.94 8.62
C CYS A 9 -16.78 -54.54 8.70
N ALA A 10 -17.86 -54.38 7.94
CA ALA A 10 -18.77 -53.26 8.00
C ALA A 10 -19.71 -53.36 9.22
N LEU A 11 -20.29 -52.21 9.56
CA LEU A 11 -21.42 -51.94 10.46
C LEU A 11 -21.15 -51.73 11.96
N ALA A 12 -21.64 -50.56 12.37
CA ALA A 12 -22.15 -50.16 13.68
C ALA A 12 -21.15 -49.63 14.72
N MET A 13 -20.87 -48.32 14.64
CA MET A 13 -20.89 -47.48 15.84
C MET A 13 -21.69 -46.21 15.56
N LEU A 14 -22.69 -46.01 16.40
CA LEU A 14 -23.57 -44.85 16.46
C LEU A 14 -22.72 -43.59 16.67
N LEU A 15 -22.76 -42.66 15.70
CA LEU A 15 -22.57 -41.25 16.01
C LEU A 15 -23.94 -40.67 16.37
N THR A 16 -24.05 -40.21 17.61
CA THR A 16 -25.06 -39.27 18.06
C THR A 16 -24.90 -37.98 17.26
N LEU A 17 -25.65 -37.82 16.16
CA LEU A 17 -25.96 -36.51 15.62
C LEU A 17 -26.84 -35.80 16.64
N ALA A 18 -26.24 -34.91 17.44
CA ALA A 18 -26.98 -33.82 18.02
C ALA A 18 -27.48 -32.97 16.85
N ALA A 19 -28.75 -33.19 16.48
CA ALA A 19 -29.48 -32.25 15.64
C ALA A 19 -29.56 -30.94 16.42
N CYS A 20 -28.64 -30.01 16.14
CA CYS A 20 -28.95 -28.59 16.29
C CYS A 20 -30.08 -28.31 15.29
N THR A 21 -31.32 -28.44 15.74
CA THR A 21 -32.47 -27.84 15.09
C THR A 21 -32.22 -26.34 15.05
N LYS A 22 -31.55 -25.84 14.00
CA LYS A 22 -31.58 -24.42 13.63
C LYS A 22 -33.06 -24.09 13.52
N LYS A 23 -33.55 -23.25 14.42
CA LYS A 23 -34.85 -22.59 14.28
C LYS A 23 -34.74 -21.83 12.96
N ASN A 24 -35.36 -22.33 11.90
CA ASN A 24 -35.40 -21.59 10.63
C ASN A 24 -36.43 -20.48 10.86
N THR A 25 -35.96 -19.35 11.37
CA THR A 25 -36.78 -18.15 11.50
C THR A 25 -37.30 -17.83 10.09
N ASP A 26 -38.61 -17.68 9.98
CA ASP A 26 -39.26 -17.41 8.72
C ASP A 26 -39.06 -15.94 8.37
N TYR A 27 -38.18 -15.68 7.42
CA TYR A 27 -37.92 -14.37 6.84
C TYR A 27 -38.60 -14.24 5.47
N SER A 28 -39.57 -15.10 5.13
CA SER A 28 -40.16 -15.10 3.79
C SER A 28 -40.79 -13.76 3.45
N ASN A 29 -40.52 -13.28 2.23
CA ASN A 29 -41.06 -12.03 1.69
C ASN A 29 -40.71 -10.79 2.54
N GLN A 30 -39.47 -10.69 3.00
CA GLN A 30 -38.94 -9.56 3.77
C GLN A 30 -37.67 -8.99 3.13
N THR A 31 -37.34 -7.75 3.47
CA THR A 31 -36.03 -7.17 3.20
C THR A 31 -35.20 -7.23 4.47
N LEU A 32 -34.04 -7.87 4.39
CA LEU A 32 -33.10 -8.02 5.50
C LEU A 32 -31.88 -7.14 5.24
N ILE A 33 -31.47 -6.38 6.25
CA ILE A 33 -30.15 -5.73 6.23
C ILE A 33 -29.21 -6.53 7.10
N GLY A 34 -28.04 -6.89 6.57
CA GLY A 34 -27.07 -7.66 7.33
C GLY A 34 -25.64 -7.48 6.87
N LYS A 35 -24.71 -7.60 7.82
CA LYS A 35 -23.27 -7.61 7.58
C LYS A 35 -22.78 -9.04 7.41
N VAL A 36 -22.10 -9.34 6.31
CA VAL A 36 -21.59 -10.68 6.02
C VAL A 36 -20.53 -11.09 7.04
N ILE A 37 -20.68 -12.29 7.60
CA ILE A 37 -19.76 -12.88 8.59
C ILE A 37 -18.94 -14.00 7.94
N SER A 38 -19.56 -14.81 7.08
CA SER A 38 -18.89 -15.90 6.38
C SER A 38 -19.64 -16.31 5.10
N ILE A 39 -18.90 -16.93 4.19
CA ILE A 39 -19.40 -17.42 2.89
C ILE A 39 -18.89 -18.86 2.71
N ASP A 40 -19.79 -19.79 2.41
CA ASP A 40 -19.49 -21.20 2.11
C ASP A 40 -20.22 -21.62 0.83
N GLY A 41 -19.50 -21.57 -0.29
CA GLY A 41 -20.09 -21.68 -1.63
C GLY A 41 -21.12 -20.57 -1.84
N THR A 42 -22.37 -20.95 -2.11
CA THR A 42 -23.49 -20.00 -2.29
C THR A 42 -24.19 -19.65 -0.98
N ASN A 43 -23.82 -20.27 0.15
CA ASN A 43 -24.43 -19.97 1.45
C ASN A 43 -23.73 -18.80 2.12
N VAL A 44 -24.44 -17.68 2.29
CA VAL A 44 -23.93 -16.47 2.94
C VAL A 44 -24.52 -16.38 4.34
N THR A 45 -23.66 -16.27 5.36
CA THR A 45 -24.07 -16.01 6.74
C THR A 45 -23.89 -14.54 7.08
N MET A 46 -24.95 -13.89 7.54
CA MET A 46 -24.98 -12.46 7.87
C MET A 46 -25.39 -12.23 9.33
N GLN A 47 -24.82 -11.21 9.95
CA GLN A 47 -25.33 -10.60 11.17
C GLN A 47 -26.42 -9.61 10.78
N LEU A 48 -27.64 -9.78 11.27
CA LEU A 48 -28.74 -8.87 10.95
C LEU A 48 -28.63 -7.57 11.76
N GLY A 49 -29.20 -6.50 11.22
CA GLY A 49 -29.19 -5.19 11.85
C GLY A 49 -30.00 -4.17 11.05
N GLU A 50 -29.83 -2.90 11.40
CA GLU A 50 -30.48 -1.78 10.73
C GLU A 50 -29.45 -0.76 10.26
N LEU A 51 -29.78 -0.05 9.18
CA LEU A 51 -28.97 1.06 8.66
C LEU A 51 -29.65 2.39 9.00
N SER A 52 -28.95 3.33 9.64
CA SER A 52 -29.51 4.65 9.92
C SER A 52 -29.39 5.56 8.70
N THR A 53 -30.52 6.01 8.13
CA THR A 53 -30.54 7.04 7.08
C THR A 53 -30.49 8.44 7.70
N GLN A 54 -29.62 9.33 7.22
CA GLN A 54 -29.75 10.76 7.54
C GLN A 54 -30.98 11.32 6.83
N GLU A 55 -32.05 11.61 7.58
CA GLU A 55 -33.21 12.36 7.08
C GLU A 55 -32.81 13.81 6.78
N GLY A 56 -32.95 14.23 5.51
CA GLY A 56 -32.55 15.58 5.14
C GLY A 56 -32.75 16.00 3.69
N MET A 57 -33.76 15.51 2.96
CA MET A 57 -34.23 16.20 1.74
C MET A 57 -35.75 16.07 1.61
N GLN A 58 -36.44 17.20 1.77
CA GLN A 58 -37.88 17.32 1.52
C GLN A 58 -38.20 17.13 0.03
N GLN A 59 -39.22 16.33 -0.23
CA GLN A 59 -39.83 16.10 -1.55
C GLN A 59 -40.50 17.38 -2.07
N PRO A 60 -40.25 17.83 -3.32
CA PRO A 60 -41.10 18.85 -3.94
C PRO A 60 -42.41 18.22 -4.44
N ALA A 61 -43.51 18.93 -4.16
CA ALA A 61 -44.87 18.56 -4.50
C ALA A 61 -45.14 18.48 -6.01
N GLU A 62 -46.10 17.63 -6.39
CA GLU A 62 -46.67 17.55 -7.74
C GLU A 62 -47.23 18.89 -8.23
N LEU A 63 -46.85 19.30 -9.44
CA LEU A 63 -47.63 20.22 -10.28
C LEU A 63 -47.57 19.75 -11.74
N GLY A 64 -48.74 19.55 -12.33
CA GLY A 64 -48.95 18.98 -13.65
C GLY A 64 -48.84 19.95 -14.83
N ASP A 65 -48.93 19.32 -16.01
CA ASP A 65 -49.23 19.79 -17.37
C ASP A 65 -48.51 21.01 -17.95
N GLY A 66 -47.64 20.70 -18.92
CA GLY A 66 -47.66 21.31 -20.24
C GLY A 66 -46.85 22.59 -20.43
N GLN A 67 -45.66 22.45 -21.03
CA GLN A 67 -45.21 23.24 -22.19
C GLN A 67 -43.83 22.77 -22.69
N THR A 68 -43.72 22.71 -24.02
CA THR A 68 -42.59 22.23 -24.83
C THR A 68 -41.33 23.12 -24.70
N PRO A 69 -40.10 22.57 -24.84
CA PRO A 69 -38.85 23.36 -24.81
C PRO A 69 -38.65 24.22 -26.08
N PRO A 70 -38.04 25.42 -25.99
CA PRO A 70 -37.76 26.27 -27.15
C PRO A 70 -36.49 25.87 -27.92
N GLU A 71 -36.54 26.00 -29.25
CA GLU A 71 -35.49 25.74 -30.24
C GLU A 71 -34.39 26.83 -30.30
N LEU A 72 -33.21 26.42 -30.77
CA LEU A 72 -32.03 27.23 -31.11
C LEU A 72 -32.31 28.27 -32.22
N PRO A 73 -31.62 29.44 -32.22
CA PRO A 73 -31.64 30.35 -33.36
C PRO A 73 -30.68 29.91 -34.47
N ALA A 74 -31.15 30.05 -35.70
CA ALA A 74 -30.47 29.73 -36.94
C ALA A 74 -29.56 30.87 -37.47
N ASP A 75 -28.47 30.41 -38.09
CA ASP A 75 -27.74 30.85 -39.29
C ASP A 75 -28.05 32.23 -39.94
N ASP A 76 -26.98 32.97 -40.27
CA ASP A 76 -26.99 34.03 -41.27
C ASP A 76 -25.71 33.95 -42.12
N THR A 77 -25.91 33.77 -43.43
CA THR A 77 -24.89 33.55 -44.47
C THR A 77 -24.25 34.86 -44.97
N GLN A 78 -22.96 34.86 -45.32
CA GLN A 78 -22.47 35.18 -46.68
C GLN A 78 -20.94 35.08 -46.89
N GLU A 79 -20.58 34.26 -47.88
CA GLU A 79 -19.55 34.34 -48.93
C GLU A 79 -18.19 35.06 -48.76
N ASN A 80 -17.13 34.23 -48.87
CA ASN A 80 -16.05 34.27 -49.89
C ASN A 80 -15.07 35.47 -49.92
N GLN A 81 -13.78 35.22 -49.60
CA GLN A 81 -12.66 35.24 -50.59
C GLN A 81 -11.26 35.21 -49.92
N GLN A 82 -10.47 34.22 -50.37
CA GLN A 82 -9.08 34.34 -50.86
C GLN A 82 -7.91 34.66 -49.89
N MET A 83 -7.00 33.69 -49.74
CA MET A 83 -5.59 33.89 -49.35
C MET A 83 -4.85 34.78 -50.35
N PRO A 84 -3.74 35.41 -49.92
CA PRO A 84 -2.47 35.00 -50.51
C PRO A 84 -1.29 34.86 -49.52
N ALA A 85 -0.28 34.18 -50.06
CA ALA A 85 0.99 33.76 -49.48
C ALA A 85 2.04 34.88 -49.28
N GLY A 86 3.13 34.54 -48.60
CA GLY A 86 4.43 35.21 -48.58
C GLY A 86 5.09 35.08 -47.21
N ASP A 87 5.97 34.09 -46.98
CA ASP A 87 7.43 34.18 -47.15
C ASP A 87 8.08 35.23 -46.20
N ALA A 88 9.17 35.01 -45.49
CA ALA A 88 10.04 33.87 -45.22
C ALA A 88 11.07 34.31 -44.14
N GLN A 89 11.74 33.33 -43.53
CA GLN A 89 13.10 33.37 -42.97
C GLN A 89 13.43 34.13 -41.67
N GLY A 90 14.16 33.42 -40.79
CA GLY A 90 15.15 34.02 -39.91
C GLY A 90 15.43 33.24 -38.63
N GLU A 91 16.38 32.31 -38.69
CA GLU A 91 16.92 31.56 -37.53
C GLU A 91 17.65 32.43 -36.50
N GLY A 92 17.81 31.93 -35.26
CA GLY A 92 18.84 32.42 -34.34
C GLY A 92 18.63 32.06 -32.87
N GLN A 93 19.58 31.34 -32.31
CA GLN A 93 19.59 30.70 -30.98
C GLN A 93 19.92 31.64 -29.80
N THR A 94 19.34 31.29 -28.63
CA THR A 94 19.86 31.37 -27.23
C THR A 94 19.98 32.71 -26.46
N PRO A 95 19.88 32.66 -25.09
CA PRO A 95 19.26 33.70 -24.22
C PRO A 95 20.29 34.59 -23.50
N PRO A 96 19.85 35.63 -22.73
CA PRO A 96 20.02 35.54 -21.27
C PRO A 96 19.05 36.35 -20.36
N GLU A 97 19.06 35.93 -19.07
CA GLU A 97 19.00 36.71 -17.81
C GLU A 97 17.70 37.28 -17.18
N MET A 98 17.65 37.10 -15.84
CA MET A 98 16.68 37.54 -14.83
C MET A 98 16.33 39.03 -14.83
N PRO A 99 15.30 39.40 -14.08
CA PRO A 99 15.41 40.52 -13.14
C PRO A 99 15.05 40.14 -11.70
N GLY A 100 15.95 40.48 -10.77
CA GLY A 100 15.62 40.61 -9.36
C GLY A 100 15.33 42.07 -8.98
N GLY A 101 14.58 42.26 -7.89
CA GLY A 101 14.82 43.35 -6.94
C GLY A 101 13.66 44.30 -6.60
N ALA A 102 13.49 44.49 -5.28
CA ALA A 102 12.89 45.60 -4.51
C ALA A 102 11.36 45.57 -4.29
N GLU A 103 10.90 45.19 -3.10
CA GLU A 103 10.79 45.98 -1.84
C GLU A 103 9.58 46.93 -1.84
N ASN A 104 8.61 46.71 -0.94
CA ASN A 104 8.40 47.62 0.19
C ASN A 104 7.47 47.04 1.30
N SER A 105 7.81 47.43 2.53
CA SER A 105 7.10 47.43 3.82
C SER A 105 5.56 47.37 3.78
N GLY A 106 4.84 46.77 4.72
CA GLY A 106 5.12 46.50 6.14
C GLY A 106 3.92 47.01 6.94
N GLU A 107 3.36 46.20 7.85
CA GLU A 107 2.54 46.64 8.98
C GLU A 107 2.28 45.43 9.91
N THR A 108 2.36 45.66 11.21
CA THR A 108 2.08 44.73 12.33
C THR A 108 1.14 45.49 13.31
N PRO A 109 0.55 44.83 14.31
CA PRO A 109 -0.59 43.90 14.35
C PRO A 109 -1.81 44.58 15.06
N PRO A 110 -2.86 43.85 15.52
CA PRO A 110 -2.86 43.53 16.95
C PRO A 110 -3.61 42.24 17.42
N SER A 111 -3.03 41.66 18.48
CA SER A 111 -3.59 40.96 19.68
C SER A 111 -4.94 40.21 19.71
N ARG A 112 -4.84 38.97 20.25
CA ARG A 112 -5.85 38.15 20.96
C ARG A 112 -6.78 38.92 21.92
N PRO A 113 -7.97 38.37 22.20
CA PRO A 113 -8.57 38.38 23.53
C PRO A 113 -8.48 37.00 24.20
N GLU A 114 -8.12 37.00 25.48
CA GLU A 114 -8.42 35.94 26.44
C GLU A 114 -9.79 36.18 27.10
N GLY A 115 -10.43 35.11 27.54
CA GLY A 115 -11.68 35.15 28.31
C GLY A 115 -11.95 33.82 29.01
N ASP A 116 -11.94 33.89 30.35
CA ASP A 116 -11.96 32.85 31.38
C ASP A 116 -13.23 31.95 31.49
N THR A 117 -12.97 30.74 32.02
CA THR A 117 -13.69 29.92 33.03
C THR A 117 -15.22 29.87 33.10
N ASP A 118 -15.81 28.66 33.17
CA ASP A 118 -16.36 28.16 34.44
C ASP A 118 -16.61 26.63 34.44
N GLU A 119 -16.41 26.03 35.62
CA GLU A 119 -16.66 24.62 35.95
C GLU A 119 -18.16 24.33 36.18
N SER A 120 -18.59 23.08 35.94
CA SER A 120 -19.49 22.35 36.87
C SER A 120 -19.78 20.93 36.39
N SER A 121 -19.10 19.98 37.03
CA SER A 121 -19.49 18.62 37.42
C SER A 121 -20.84 18.03 36.98
N GLY A 122 -20.78 16.79 36.47
CA GLY A 122 -21.91 15.86 36.38
C GLY A 122 -21.46 14.44 36.05
N ASN A 123 -21.13 13.68 37.09
CA ASN A 123 -20.67 12.28 37.06
C ASN A 123 -21.73 11.30 36.53
N THR A 124 -21.42 10.52 35.48
CA THR A 124 -21.92 9.15 35.28
C THR A 124 -20.87 8.32 34.54
N THR A 125 -20.47 7.22 35.17
CA THR A 125 -19.64 6.13 34.63
C THR A 125 -20.11 5.68 33.23
N PRO A 126 -19.24 5.50 32.23
CA PRO A 126 -19.60 4.75 31.02
C PRO A 126 -19.41 3.24 31.27
N PRO A 127 -20.41 2.40 30.95
CA PRO A 127 -20.18 0.99 30.70
C PRO A 127 -19.61 0.80 29.29
N ASP A 128 -18.53 0.03 29.22
CA ASP A 128 -18.12 -0.91 28.17
C ASP A 128 -18.74 -0.80 26.75
N GLY A 129 -17.86 -0.72 25.74
CA GLY A 129 -18.11 -1.39 24.46
C GLY A 129 -18.34 -0.53 23.21
N SER A 130 -17.27 -0.39 22.42
CA SER A 130 -17.23 -0.33 20.94
C SER A 130 -18.04 0.76 20.21
N MET A 131 -17.34 1.75 19.65
CA MET A 131 -17.86 2.61 18.58
C MET A 131 -17.09 2.31 17.30
N ALA A 132 -17.79 1.69 16.34
CA ALA A 132 -17.34 1.49 14.98
C ALA A 132 -17.88 2.62 14.09
N ALA A 133 -17.06 3.12 13.17
CA ALA A 133 -17.49 3.98 12.08
C ALA A 133 -18.28 3.17 11.02
N ASN A 134 -19.46 2.67 11.39
CA ASN A 134 -20.40 2.01 10.48
C ASN A 134 -21.81 2.52 10.79
N ASN A 135 -22.55 2.99 9.78
CA ASN A 135 -23.97 3.36 9.93
C ASN A 135 -24.90 2.13 10.09
N PHE A 136 -24.33 0.95 10.35
CA PHE A 136 -25.02 -0.32 10.56
C PHE A 136 -24.97 -0.70 12.04
N THR A 137 -26.15 -0.87 12.64
CA THR A 137 -26.29 -1.33 14.02
C THR A 137 -26.77 -2.77 14.00
N ALA A 138 -25.92 -3.71 14.44
CA ALA A 138 -26.29 -5.12 14.55
C ALA A 138 -27.36 -5.32 15.63
N ASN A 139 -28.37 -6.15 15.36
CA ASN A 139 -29.44 -6.49 16.30
C ASN A 139 -29.14 -7.77 17.11
N GLY A 140 -27.99 -8.42 16.87
CA GLY A 140 -27.55 -9.64 17.54
C GLY A 140 -28.07 -10.95 16.93
N GLU A 141 -28.94 -10.89 15.92
CA GLU A 141 -29.40 -12.07 15.17
C GLU A 141 -28.44 -12.42 14.03
N THR A 142 -28.38 -13.70 13.65
CA THR A 142 -27.63 -14.17 12.49
C THR A 142 -28.50 -15.06 11.61
N VAL A 143 -28.33 -14.95 10.29
CA VAL A 143 -29.04 -15.76 9.30
C VAL A 143 -28.07 -16.32 8.27
N THR A 144 -28.31 -17.54 7.81
CA THR A 144 -27.62 -18.13 6.65
C THR A 144 -28.63 -18.31 5.53
N LEU A 145 -28.34 -17.79 4.34
CA LEU A 145 -29.21 -17.83 3.17
C LEU A 145 -28.42 -18.32 1.95
N ASP A 146 -29.08 -19.03 1.04
CA ASP A 146 -28.50 -19.53 -0.21
C ASP A 146 -28.73 -18.52 -1.35
N PHE A 147 -27.64 -18.06 -1.95
CA PHE A 147 -27.60 -17.00 -2.95
C PHE A 147 -27.43 -17.55 -4.38
N ALA A 148 -27.49 -18.88 -4.58
CA ALA A 148 -27.19 -19.52 -5.86
C ALA A 148 -27.96 -18.93 -7.06
N ASP A 149 -29.22 -18.54 -6.85
CA ASP A 149 -30.12 -18.01 -7.89
C ASP A 149 -30.44 -16.51 -7.69
N ALA A 150 -29.70 -15.80 -6.82
CA ALA A 150 -29.98 -14.42 -6.50
C ALA A 150 -29.52 -13.45 -7.61
N ALA A 151 -30.35 -12.45 -7.93
CA ALA A 151 -29.91 -11.31 -8.72
C ALA A 151 -29.10 -10.36 -7.83
N ILE A 152 -27.79 -10.24 -8.08
CA ILE A 152 -26.90 -9.42 -7.27
C ILE A 152 -26.66 -8.08 -7.97
N GLN A 153 -26.75 -7.01 -7.20
CA GLN A 153 -26.57 -5.64 -7.63
C GLN A 153 -25.64 -4.91 -6.68
N ILE A 154 -24.81 -4.02 -7.22
CA ILE A 154 -23.88 -3.19 -6.44
C ILE A 154 -24.39 -1.76 -6.43
N GLN A 155 -24.58 -1.19 -5.24
CA GLN A 155 -25.03 0.17 -5.08
C GLN A 155 -23.87 1.09 -4.69
N ALA A 156 -23.51 2.01 -5.59
CA ALA A 156 -22.51 3.04 -5.37
C ALA A 156 -23.18 4.42 -5.43
N GLY A 157 -23.45 5.02 -4.26
CA GLY A 157 -24.21 6.27 -4.18
C GLY A 157 -25.67 6.08 -4.63
N MET A 158 -26.09 6.81 -5.68
CA MET A 158 -27.44 6.72 -6.25
C MET A 158 -27.55 5.76 -7.46
N GLU A 159 -26.44 5.16 -7.90
CA GLU A 159 -26.42 4.24 -9.05
C GLU A 159 -26.34 2.78 -8.60
N THR A 160 -26.92 1.91 -9.41
CA THR A 160 -26.93 0.46 -9.21
C THR A 160 -26.46 -0.24 -10.48
N THR A 161 -25.47 -1.12 -10.36
CA THR A 161 -24.96 -1.96 -11.47
C THR A 161 -25.17 -3.44 -11.17
N ASP A 162 -25.16 -4.28 -12.22
CA ASP A 162 -25.18 -5.73 -12.04
C ASP A 162 -23.89 -6.20 -11.35
N GLY A 163 -24.03 -7.14 -10.41
CA GLY A 163 -22.94 -7.77 -9.68
C GLY A 163 -23.10 -9.29 -9.63
N SER A 164 -22.24 -9.91 -8.84
CA SER A 164 -22.10 -11.36 -8.70
C SER A 164 -21.80 -11.74 -7.26
N LEU A 165 -21.81 -13.04 -6.96
CA LEU A 165 -21.51 -13.53 -5.61
C LEU A 165 -20.05 -13.24 -5.21
N GLU A 166 -19.15 -13.10 -6.19
CA GLU A 166 -17.74 -12.75 -5.96
C GLU A 166 -17.57 -11.33 -5.40
N ASP A 167 -18.55 -10.45 -5.63
CA ASP A 167 -18.56 -9.07 -5.13
C ASP A 167 -18.98 -8.97 -3.65
N ILE A 168 -19.36 -10.10 -3.05
CA ILE A 168 -19.77 -10.19 -1.65
C ILE A 168 -18.61 -10.76 -0.85
N THR A 169 -18.08 -10.00 0.10
CA THR A 169 -16.99 -10.43 0.99
C THR A 169 -17.41 -10.33 2.45
N THR A 170 -16.66 -10.98 3.35
CA THR A 170 -16.88 -10.82 4.78
C THR A 170 -16.71 -9.36 5.17
N GLY A 171 -17.71 -8.81 5.86
CA GLY A 171 -17.76 -7.42 6.27
C GLY A 171 -18.66 -6.53 5.42
N THR A 172 -19.04 -6.96 4.21
CA THR A 172 -19.98 -6.24 3.33
C THR A 172 -21.36 -6.13 3.97
N ILE A 173 -22.02 -4.98 3.85
CA ILE A 173 -23.42 -4.82 4.23
C ILE A 173 -24.30 -5.11 3.01
N LEU A 174 -25.28 -5.98 3.20
CA LEU A 174 -26.21 -6.40 2.16
C LEU A 174 -27.63 -5.98 2.54
N SER A 175 -28.38 -5.54 1.54
CA SER A 175 -29.84 -5.52 1.56
C SER A 175 -30.34 -6.70 0.75
N VAL A 176 -30.99 -7.66 1.41
CA VAL A 176 -31.40 -8.94 0.81
C VAL A 176 -32.91 -9.02 0.78
N GLU A 177 -33.51 -9.13 -0.40
CA GLU A 177 -34.93 -9.42 -0.56
C GLU A 177 -35.16 -10.92 -0.65
N THR A 178 -35.94 -11.45 0.28
CA THR A 178 -36.32 -12.86 0.30
C THR A 178 -37.69 -13.07 -0.37
N GLY A 179 -37.90 -14.27 -0.90
CA GLY A 179 -39.15 -14.80 -1.41
C GLY A 179 -39.75 -15.84 -0.46
N ASP A 180 -40.65 -16.66 -0.99
CA ASP A 180 -41.27 -17.74 -0.23
C ASP A 180 -40.22 -18.74 0.28
N GLN A 181 -40.37 -19.21 1.51
CA GLN A 181 -39.44 -20.17 2.13
C GLN A 181 -37.99 -19.66 2.18
N ASN A 182 -37.80 -18.36 2.41
CA ASN A 182 -36.50 -17.69 2.51
C ASN A 182 -35.62 -17.78 1.23
N THR A 183 -36.18 -18.07 0.05
CA THR A 183 -35.40 -18.04 -1.20
C THR A 183 -34.91 -16.63 -1.49
N VAL A 184 -33.64 -16.42 -1.81
CA VAL A 184 -33.14 -15.07 -2.10
C VAL A 184 -33.51 -14.65 -3.52
N LYS A 185 -34.20 -13.51 -3.67
CA LYS A 185 -34.62 -12.96 -4.96
C LYS A 185 -33.61 -11.97 -5.51
N SER A 186 -33.24 -10.99 -4.68
CA SER A 186 -32.31 -9.94 -5.03
C SER A 186 -31.41 -9.61 -3.84
N VAL A 187 -30.19 -9.19 -4.15
CA VAL A 187 -29.20 -8.75 -3.17
C VAL A 187 -28.62 -7.45 -3.67
N THR A 188 -28.70 -6.41 -2.85
CA THR A 188 -28.01 -5.15 -3.09
C THR A 188 -26.85 -5.03 -2.12
N VAL A 189 -25.63 -4.96 -2.66
CA VAL A 189 -24.42 -4.65 -1.91
C VAL A 189 -24.42 -3.15 -1.59
N GLN A 190 -24.48 -2.80 -0.30
CA GLN A 190 -24.54 -1.40 0.14
C GLN A 190 -23.18 -0.92 0.62
N PHE A 191 -22.61 0.07 -0.06
CA PHE A 191 -21.46 0.83 0.42
C PHE A 191 -21.92 1.95 1.35
N THR A 192 -21.50 1.90 2.62
CA THR A 192 -21.79 2.97 3.59
C THR A 192 -20.54 3.72 4.01
N GLY A 193 -20.36 4.94 3.48
CA GLY A 193 -19.68 6.05 4.18
C GLY A 193 -18.39 6.59 3.55
N GLY A 194 -18.49 7.78 2.94
CA GLY A 194 -17.34 8.57 2.47
C GLY A 194 -17.74 9.64 1.45
N THR A 195 -18.59 10.60 1.83
CA THR A 195 -18.91 11.74 0.95
C THR A 195 -17.69 12.65 0.80
N GLY A 196 -17.18 12.78 -0.42
CA GLY A 196 -16.30 13.89 -0.81
C GLY A 196 -14.82 13.56 -0.99
N MET A 197 -14.49 12.52 -1.76
CA MET A 197 -13.23 12.50 -2.53
C MET A 197 -13.52 11.88 -3.90
N GLN A 198 -13.18 12.60 -4.97
CA GLN A 198 -12.81 11.95 -6.23
C GLN A 198 -11.57 11.11 -5.90
N GLY A 199 -11.76 9.82 -5.68
CA GLY A 199 -10.71 8.86 -5.34
C GLY A 199 -11.16 7.48 -5.80
N GLY A 200 -10.27 6.79 -6.51
CA GLY A 200 -10.55 5.60 -7.33
C GLY A 200 -11.39 4.55 -6.63
N GLY A 201 -12.37 4.03 -7.36
CA GLY A 201 -13.11 2.85 -6.96
C GLY A 201 -12.15 1.67 -6.79
N PHE A 202 -12.37 0.89 -5.74
CA PHE A 202 -11.90 -0.49 -5.66
C PHE A 202 -12.61 -1.26 -6.79
N GLY A 203 -11.91 -1.35 -7.92
CA GLY A 203 -12.51 -1.68 -9.22
C GLY A 203 -11.57 -2.54 -10.04
N GLY A 204 -10.95 -3.55 -9.42
CA GLY A 204 -10.29 -4.61 -10.14
C GLY A 204 -11.34 -5.55 -10.71
N SER A 205 -11.69 -5.41 -12.00
CA SER A 205 -12.35 -6.50 -12.70
C SER A 205 -11.45 -7.73 -12.56
N GLY A 206 -11.97 -8.92 -12.23
CA GLY A 206 -11.17 -10.15 -12.14
C GLY A 206 -10.52 -10.60 -13.46
N THR A 207 -10.48 -9.73 -14.47
CA THR A 207 -9.88 -9.95 -15.79
C THR A 207 -8.57 -9.19 -15.91
N VAL A 208 -7.50 -9.90 -16.24
CA VAL A 208 -6.18 -9.32 -16.52
C VAL A 208 -6.22 -8.62 -17.88
N THR A 209 -6.05 -7.30 -17.90
CA THR A 209 -5.99 -6.50 -19.14
C THR A 209 -4.61 -5.87 -19.28
N GLN A 210 -3.92 -6.21 -20.37
CA GLN A 210 -2.57 -5.68 -20.67
C GLN A 210 -2.59 -4.69 -21.85
N GLY A 211 -3.77 -4.34 -22.36
CA GLY A 211 -3.91 -3.53 -23.57
C GLY A 211 -3.34 -4.21 -24.83
N SER A 212 -3.06 -3.40 -25.84
CA SER A 212 -2.44 -3.78 -27.11
C SER A 212 -0.89 -3.66 -27.06
N ALA A 213 -0.21 -4.01 -28.16
CA ALA A 213 1.24 -3.84 -28.25
C ALA A 213 1.64 -3.44 -29.67
N ALA A 214 2.41 -2.35 -29.79
CA ALA A 214 2.93 -1.89 -31.07
C ALA A 214 3.88 -2.93 -31.70
N ASN A 215 4.62 -3.65 -30.86
CA ASN A 215 5.53 -4.72 -31.26
C ASN A 215 5.36 -5.92 -30.33
N THR A 216 5.14 -7.11 -30.90
CA THR A 216 5.06 -8.37 -30.15
C THR A 216 6.12 -9.36 -30.61
N LEU A 217 6.86 -9.93 -29.66
CA LEU A 217 7.78 -11.05 -29.87
C LEU A 217 7.20 -12.30 -29.18
N SER A 218 6.67 -13.23 -29.97
CA SER A 218 6.02 -14.46 -29.49
C SER A 218 6.73 -15.75 -29.90
N THR A 219 7.96 -15.62 -30.38
CA THR A 219 8.82 -16.74 -30.76
C THR A 219 10.23 -16.48 -30.30
N ASP A 220 10.93 -17.54 -29.91
CA ASP A 220 12.30 -17.46 -29.42
C ASP A 220 13.24 -16.76 -30.41
N GLY A 221 14.16 -15.94 -29.91
CA GLY A 221 15.09 -15.24 -30.78
C GLY A 221 16.03 -14.25 -30.10
N ALA A 222 16.97 -13.74 -30.88
CA ALA A 222 17.90 -12.70 -30.46
C ALA A 222 17.76 -11.47 -31.38
N TYR A 223 17.66 -10.29 -30.77
CA TYR A 223 17.43 -9.03 -31.46
C TYR A 223 18.42 -8.00 -30.95
N SER A 224 19.12 -7.33 -31.87
CA SER A 224 20.15 -6.36 -31.53
C SER A 224 20.03 -5.09 -32.35
N ASN A 225 20.38 -3.93 -31.77
CA ASN A 225 20.42 -2.64 -32.47
C ASN A 225 19.07 -2.25 -33.09
N ARG A 226 17.96 -2.51 -32.36
CA ARG A 226 16.60 -2.21 -32.80
C ARG A 226 15.97 -1.14 -31.93
N SER A 227 15.02 -0.41 -32.50
CA SER A 227 14.18 0.55 -31.80
C SER A 227 12.73 0.09 -31.82
N TYR A 228 12.05 0.17 -30.67
CA TYR A 228 10.65 -0.17 -30.48
C TYR A 228 9.94 1.06 -29.88
N LEU A 229 8.96 1.59 -30.59
CA LEU A 229 8.31 2.86 -30.24
C LEU A 229 6.80 2.66 -30.10
N SER A 230 6.17 3.34 -29.16
CA SER A 230 4.71 3.47 -29.08
C SER A 230 4.29 4.83 -28.55
N THR A 231 3.18 5.33 -29.10
CA THR A 231 2.44 6.50 -28.62
C THR A 231 0.96 6.21 -28.43
N GLY A 232 0.52 4.95 -28.62
CA GLY A 232 -0.89 4.56 -28.57
C GLY A 232 -1.44 4.51 -27.15
N ASP A 233 -2.75 4.65 -26.99
CA ASP A 233 -3.41 4.44 -25.70
C ASP A 233 -3.44 2.94 -25.37
N ASP A 234 -3.29 2.58 -24.09
CA ASP A 234 -3.32 1.20 -23.61
C ASP A 234 -2.45 0.26 -24.47
N GLU A 235 -1.21 0.67 -24.73
CA GLU A 235 -0.33 0.02 -25.69
C GLU A 235 1.11 -0.05 -25.18
N ASN A 236 1.66 -1.27 -25.14
CA ASN A 236 3.09 -1.47 -24.92
C ASN A 236 3.91 -1.06 -26.15
N ALA A 237 5.08 -0.45 -25.94
CA ALA A 237 6.04 -0.28 -27.04
C ALA A 237 6.62 -1.62 -27.50
N LEU A 238 6.93 -2.52 -26.56
CA LEU A 238 7.38 -3.88 -26.81
C LEU A 238 6.75 -4.87 -25.83
N ARG A 239 6.09 -5.91 -26.36
CA ARG A 239 5.62 -7.07 -25.60
C ARG A 239 6.39 -8.32 -25.99
N VAL A 240 6.88 -9.06 -25.00
CA VAL A 240 7.40 -10.42 -25.16
C VAL A 240 6.42 -11.40 -24.51
N ASP A 241 5.87 -12.29 -25.31
CA ASP A 241 4.72 -13.12 -24.93
C ASP A 241 5.07 -14.60 -25.08
N GLY A 242 5.24 -15.30 -23.95
CA GLY A 242 5.47 -16.76 -23.91
C GLY A 242 6.74 -17.25 -24.65
N ALA A 243 7.73 -16.38 -24.83
CA ALA A 243 8.93 -16.66 -25.63
C ALA A 243 10.24 -16.41 -24.87
N SER A 244 11.32 -17.09 -25.30
CA SER A 244 12.68 -16.85 -24.84
C SER A 244 13.42 -15.87 -25.76
N VAL A 245 13.64 -14.65 -25.30
CA VAL A 245 14.14 -13.54 -26.13
C VAL A 245 15.39 -12.92 -25.54
N THR A 246 16.41 -12.70 -26.37
CA THR A 246 17.58 -11.85 -26.03
C THR A 246 17.53 -10.53 -26.79
N LEU A 247 17.64 -9.41 -26.06
CA LEU A 247 17.62 -8.04 -26.54
C LEU A 247 18.96 -7.38 -26.19
N THR A 248 19.70 -6.92 -27.19
CA THR A 248 21.04 -6.32 -26.98
C THR A 248 21.17 -4.99 -27.70
N ASN A 249 21.58 -3.94 -26.99
CA ASN A 249 21.72 -2.60 -27.56
C ASN A 249 20.43 -2.15 -28.27
N ILE A 250 19.29 -2.33 -27.62
CA ILE A 250 18.01 -1.87 -28.15
C ILE A 250 17.61 -0.54 -27.51
N THR A 251 16.69 0.16 -28.18
CA THR A 251 15.96 1.29 -27.62
C THR A 251 14.48 0.93 -27.56
N VAL A 252 13.85 1.18 -26.42
CA VAL A 252 12.39 1.06 -26.25
C VAL A 252 11.88 2.40 -25.74
N ASP A 253 10.91 3.00 -26.41
CA ASP A 253 10.38 4.31 -26.03
C ASP A 253 8.84 4.34 -26.08
N LYS A 254 8.25 4.56 -24.92
CA LYS A 254 6.82 4.75 -24.72
C LYS A 254 6.54 6.24 -24.44
N SER A 255 6.56 7.04 -25.50
CA SER A 255 6.62 8.50 -25.36
C SER A 255 5.27 9.19 -25.14
N ALA A 256 4.15 8.50 -25.41
CA ALA A 256 2.81 9.02 -25.16
C ALA A 256 1.79 7.88 -25.04
N GLY A 257 0.52 8.25 -24.82
CA GLY A 257 -0.60 7.33 -24.68
C GLY A 257 -1.27 7.48 -23.32
N SER A 258 -2.59 7.44 -23.32
CA SER A 258 -3.42 7.43 -22.12
C SER A 258 -3.42 6.03 -21.51
N SER A 259 -3.62 5.97 -20.20
CA SER A 259 -3.97 4.73 -19.50
C SER A 259 -5.46 4.81 -19.17
N SER A 260 -6.26 3.92 -19.73
CA SER A 260 -7.71 3.91 -19.45
C SER A 260 -8.03 3.37 -18.07
N ASN A 261 -7.11 2.64 -17.46
CA ASN A 261 -7.25 2.04 -16.13
C ASN A 261 -5.89 2.01 -15.40
N THR A 262 -5.83 2.69 -14.25
CA THR A 262 -4.61 2.76 -13.43
C THR A 262 -4.22 1.40 -12.86
N GLU A 263 -5.17 0.57 -12.42
CA GLU A 263 -4.91 -0.78 -11.90
C GLU A 263 -4.29 -1.68 -12.97
N ASP A 264 -4.82 -1.66 -14.19
CA ASP A 264 -4.27 -2.45 -15.31
C ASP A 264 -2.84 -2.00 -15.66
N GLY A 265 -2.57 -0.70 -15.54
CA GLY A 265 -1.24 -0.13 -15.66
C GLY A 265 -0.29 -0.60 -14.55
N ASP A 266 -0.73 -0.49 -13.29
CA ASP A 266 0.06 -0.78 -12.09
C ASP A 266 0.27 -2.29 -11.87
N PHE A 267 -0.71 -3.13 -12.21
CA PHE A 267 -0.67 -4.56 -11.87
C PHE A 267 -0.40 -5.46 -13.06
N TYR A 268 -0.77 -5.05 -14.28
CA TYR A 268 -0.73 -5.91 -15.47
C TYR A 268 0.15 -5.38 -16.61
N GLY A 269 0.67 -4.16 -16.48
CA GLY A 269 1.64 -3.57 -17.39
C GLY A 269 1.05 -3.02 -18.69
N MET A 270 -0.20 -2.54 -18.67
CA MET A 270 -0.94 -2.09 -19.87
C MET A 270 -0.22 -1.04 -20.74
N ASN A 271 0.49 -0.11 -20.11
CA ASN A 271 1.26 0.93 -20.81
C ASN A 271 2.78 0.76 -20.70
N ALA A 272 3.27 -0.37 -20.21
CA ALA A 272 4.70 -0.56 -20.02
C ALA A 272 5.47 -0.38 -21.34
N ALA A 273 6.64 0.26 -21.28
CA ALA A 273 7.54 0.38 -22.42
C ALA A 273 7.96 -1.01 -22.89
N LEU A 274 8.41 -1.87 -21.97
CA LEU A 274 8.66 -3.28 -22.22
C LEU A 274 7.86 -4.15 -21.24
N LEU A 275 6.96 -4.98 -21.75
CA LEU A 275 6.23 -6.00 -20.99
C LEU A 275 6.71 -7.40 -21.35
N ALA A 276 7.15 -8.18 -20.36
CA ALA A 276 7.31 -9.63 -20.46
C ALA A 276 6.12 -10.31 -19.76
N THR A 277 5.50 -11.29 -20.41
CA THR A 277 4.29 -11.95 -19.90
C THR A 277 4.17 -13.42 -20.32
N ASN A 278 3.20 -14.13 -19.74
CA ASN A 278 2.79 -15.50 -20.11
C ASN A 278 3.94 -16.53 -20.12
N GLY A 279 4.85 -16.46 -19.15
CA GLY A 279 5.97 -17.40 -19.05
C GLY A 279 7.17 -17.06 -19.93
N ALA A 280 7.24 -15.83 -20.47
CA ALA A 280 8.38 -15.36 -21.24
C ALA A 280 9.68 -15.37 -20.41
N THR A 281 10.81 -15.65 -21.07
CA THR A 281 12.15 -15.49 -20.50
C THR A 281 12.92 -14.47 -21.32
N VAL A 282 13.12 -13.27 -20.78
CA VAL A 282 13.71 -12.15 -21.53
C VAL A 282 15.07 -11.80 -20.96
N THR A 283 16.10 -11.70 -21.80
CA THR A 283 17.41 -11.16 -21.44
C THR A 283 17.62 -9.83 -22.14
N ILE A 284 17.91 -8.76 -21.40
CA ILE A 284 18.08 -7.39 -21.90
C ILE A 284 19.49 -6.92 -21.51
N GLN A 285 20.27 -6.43 -22.46
CA GLN A 285 21.65 -5.98 -22.21
C GLN A 285 21.95 -4.68 -22.96
N ASN A 286 22.71 -3.77 -22.34
CA ASN A 286 23.23 -2.55 -22.96
C ASN A 286 22.14 -1.69 -23.62
N SER A 287 20.94 -1.63 -23.05
CA SER A 287 19.76 -1.05 -23.70
C SER A 287 19.28 0.23 -23.02
N ILE A 288 18.52 1.03 -23.77
CA ILE A 288 17.92 2.27 -23.29
C ILE A 288 16.40 2.11 -23.35
N ILE A 289 15.73 2.28 -22.20
CA ILE A 289 14.29 2.17 -22.09
C ILE A 289 13.76 3.48 -21.52
N THR A 290 12.84 4.13 -22.23
CA THR A 290 12.23 5.40 -21.83
C THR A 290 10.72 5.34 -21.85
N SER A 291 10.09 6.11 -20.96
CA SER A 291 8.66 6.29 -20.97
C SER A 291 8.25 7.65 -20.41
N SER A 292 7.31 8.30 -21.10
CA SER A 292 6.67 9.53 -20.64
C SER A 292 5.14 9.46 -20.63
N ALA A 293 4.58 8.27 -20.86
CA ALA A 293 3.15 8.00 -20.70
C ALA A 293 2.80 7.69 -19.24
N GLN A 294 1.60 8.09 -18.78
CA GLN A 294 1.09 7.69 -17.46
C GLN A 294 0.89 6.17 -17.40
N ASN A 295 1.20 5.56 -16.24
CA ASN A 295 1.33 4.10 -16.10
C ASN A 295 2.35 3.47 -17.06
N GLY A 296 3.23 4.27 -17.62
CA GLY A 296 4.24 3.85 -18.58
C GLY A 296 5.46 3.29 -17.87
N ASN A 297 5.30 2.16 -17.21
CA ASN A 297 6.40 1.47 -16.51
C ASN A 297 7.55 1.13 -17.47
N GLY A 298 8.79 1.20 -17.00
CA GLY A 298 9.97 0.95 -17.84
C GLY A 298 10.04 -0.51 -18.33
N VAL A 299 10.39 -1.42 -17.43
CA VAL A 299 10.46 -2.87 -17.71
C VAL A 299 9.54 -3.60 -16.73
N PHE A 300 8.56 -4.31 -17.27
CA PHE A 300 7.51 -4.97 -16.50
C PHE A 300 7.58 -6.49 -16.69
N SER A 301 7.68 -7.24 -15.59
CA SER A 301 7.63 -8.71 -15.57
C SER A 301 6.32 -9.18 -14.92
N TYR A 302 5.41 -9.69 -15.73
CA TYR A 302 4.09 -10.13 -15.27
C TYR A 302 3.91 -11.64 -15.34
N GLY A 303 3.37 -12.22 -14.26
CA GLY A 303 2.81 -13.56 -14.26
C GLY A 303 3.80 -14.66 -13.88
N SER A 304 3.29 -15.71 -13.25
CA SER A 304 4.08 -16.86 -12.82
C SER A 304 4.82 -17.53 -13.99
N GLY A 305 6.11 -17.82 -13.78
CA GLY A 305 6.99 -18.40 -14.79
C GLY A 305 7.61 -17.38 -15.75
N THR A 306 7.16 -16.13 -15.75
CA THR A 306 7.81 -15.05 -16.50
C THR A 306 9.09 -14.61 -15.77
N THR A 307 10.20 -14.53 -16.49
CA THR A 307 11.49 -14.09 -15.95
C THR A 307 12.13 -13.03 -16.85
N VAL A 308 12.56 -11.93 -16.25
CA VAL A 308 13.39 -10.91 -16.90
C VAL A 308 14.79 -10.94 -16.28
N TYR A 309 15.80 -10.99 -17.14
CA TYR A 309 17.19 -10.71 -16.84
C TYR A 309 17.56 -9.40 -17.53
N ILE A 310 18.02 -8.39 -16.79
CA ILE A 310 18.42 -7.11 -17.38
C ILE A 310 19.76 -6.66 -16.81
N SER A 311 20.69 -6.25 -17.69
CA SER A 311 21.97 -5.71 -17.25
C SER A 311 22.47 -4.53 -18.05
N ASP A 312 23.30 -3.70 -17.42
CA ASP A 312 24.08 -2.63 -18.06
C ASP A 312 23.20 -1.69 -18.90
N SER A 313 21.98 -1.42 -18.42
CA SER A 313 20.94 -0.72 -19.16
C SER A 313 20.43 0.49 -18.38
N SER A 314 19.90 1.47 -19.10
CA SER A 314 19.30 2.67 -18.50
C SER A 314 17.79 2.67 -18.67
N ILE A 315 17.07 3.00 -17.61
CA ILE A 315 15.61 3.15 -17.61
C ILE A 315 15.25 4.56 -17.12
N THR A 316 14.43 5.28 -17.87
CA THR A 316 13.93 6.59 -17.45
C THR A 316 12.42 6.67 -17.62
N THR A 317 11.69 6.99 -16.55
CA THR A 317 10.24 7.22 -16.59
C THR A 317 9.89 8.59 -16.01
N THR A 318 8.98 9.33 -16.65
CA THR A 318 8.73 10.73 -16.24
C THR A 318 7.31 11.03 -15.75
N ALA A 319 6.32 10.21 -16.09
CA ALA A 319 4.92 10.43 -15.72
C ALA A 319 4.54 9.66 -14.44
N ASP A 320 3.39 10.00 -13.86
CA ASP A 320 2.87 9.34 -12.65
C ASP A 320 2.61 7.84 -12.89
N ASN A 321 2.61 7.08 -11.79
CA ASN A 321 2.39 5.63 -11.77
C ASN A 321 3.33 4.83 -12.69
N SER A 322 4.53 5.36 -12.96
CA SER A 322 5.46 4.81 -13.95
C SER A 322 6.74 4.35 -13.28
N GLY A 323 6.74 3.14 -12.72
CA GLY A 323 7.90 2.53 -12.08
C GLY A 323 9.04 2.21 -13.05
N GLY A 324 10.25 2.02 -12.50
CA GLY A 324 11.44 1.69 -13.28
C GLY A 324 11.44 0.23 -13.75
N ILE A 325 11.83 -0.67 -12.85
CA ILE A 325 11.58 -2.11 -13.00
C ILE A 325 10.39 -2.50 -12.13
N GLN A 326 9.44 -3.24 -12.69
CA GLN A 326 8.25 -3.67 -11.98
C GLN A 326 7.98 -5.17 -12.14
N THR A 327 7.70 -5.85 -11.03
CA THR A 327 7.42 -7.30 -11.00
C THR A 327 6.13 -7.59 -10.25
N THR A 328 5.19 -8.28 -10.89
CA THR A 328 3.87 -8.58 -10.30
C THR A 328 3.39 -9.97 -10.74
N GLY A 329 2.29 -10.45 -10.16
CA GLY A 329 1.64 -11.71 -10.55
C GLY A 329 2.51 -12.96 -10.40
N GLY A 330 3.52 -12.94 -9.53
CA GLY A 330 4.46 -14.04 -9.32
C GLY A 330 5.61 -14.10 -10.34
N GLY A 331 5.85 -13.02 -11.08
CA GLY A 331 6.99 -12.91 -11.99
C GLY A 331 8.35 -12.85 -11.27
N THR A 332 9.44 -12.90 -12.05
CA THR A 332 10.81 -12.76 -11.52
C THR A 332 11.62 -11.75 -12.32
N THR A 333 12.27 -10.81 -11.63
CA THR A 333 13.24 -9.88 -12.24
C THR A 333 14.62 -10.06 -11.62
N ASN A 334 15.64 -10.23 -12.46
CA ASN A 334 17.04 -10.26 -12.07
C ASN A 334 17.76 -9.11 -12.78
N ALA A 335 18.16 -8.09 -12.04
CA ALA A 335 18.78 -6.88 -12.55
C ALA A 335 20.26 -6.78 -12.10
N SER A 336 21.12 -6.30 -12.99
CA SER A 336 22.53 -6.05 -12.67
C SER A 336 23.02 -4.74 -13.27
N ASN A 337 23.64 -3.88 -12.46
CA ASN A 337 24.28 -2.64 -12.93
C ASN A 337 23.36 -1.76 -13.81
N LEU A 338 22.16 -1.45 -13.30
CA LEU A 338 21.24 -0.55 -14.01
C LEU A 338 21.44 0.90 -13.59
N THR A 339 21.05 1.83 -14.46
CA THR A 339 20.80 3.22 -14.11
C THR A 339 19.31 3.50 -14.30
N VAL A 340 18.57 3.64 -13.21
CA VAL A 340 17.13 3.85 -13.22
C VAL A 340 16.81 5.21 -12.62
N GLU A 341 16.03 6.01 -13.34
CA GLU A 341 15.51 7.29 -12.86
C GLU A 341 14.01 7.40 -13.12
N THR A 342 13.24 7.68 -12.07
CA THR A 342 11.80 7.92 -12.17
C THR A 342 11.46 9.32 -11.64
N SER A 343 10.46 9.98 -12.24
CA SER A 343 10.11 11.36 -11.84
C SER A 343 8.64 11.59 -11.45
N GLY A 344 7.73 10.70 -11.87
CA GLY A 344 6.33 10.80 -11.49
C GLY A 344 6.06 10.41 -10.04
N SER A 345 4.87 10.77 -9.57
CA SER A 345 4.36 10.30 -8.29
C SER A 345 4.02 8.81 -8.37
N SER A 346 4.04 8.09 -7.25
CA SER A 346 3.73 6.65 -7.20
C SER A 346 4.57 5.81 -8.17
N SER A 347 5.84 6.16 -8.32
CA SER A 347 6.74 5.65 -9.37
C SER A 347 8.06 5.17 -8.77
N ALA A 348 8.02 4.09 -7.98
CA ALA A 348 9.23 3.51 -7.41
C ALA A 348 10.20 3.00 -8.49
N ALA A 349 11.51 3.15 -8.25
CA ALA A 349 12.53 2.70 -9.20
C ALA A 349 12.61 1.17 -9.25
N ILE A 350 12.51 0.51 -8.10
CA ILE A 350 12.32 -0.93 -7.95
C ILE A 350 10.93 -1.14 -7.34
N ARG A 351 9.98 -1.65 -8.13
CA ARG A 351 8.59 -1.79 -7.73
C ARG A 351 8.13 -3.24 -7.80
N SER A 352 7.27 -3.63 -6.88
CA SER A 352 6.43 -4.81 -7.01
C SER A 352 5.03 -4.48 -6.55
N ASP A 353 4.06 -5.23 -7.05
CA ASP A 353 2.64 -5.01 -6.77
C ASP A 353 1.84 -6.32 -6.78
N ARG A 354 0.51 -6.22 -6.70
CA ARG A 354 -0.48 -7.33 -6.62
C ARG A 354 0.02 -8.67 -7.18
N GLY A 355 -0.05 -9.69 -6.32
CA GLY A 355 0.38 -11.06 -6.62
C GLY A 355 1.88 -11.32 -6.41
N GLY A 356 2.64 -10.31 -5.98
CA GLY A 356 4.04 -10.43 -5.57
C GLY A 356 4.97 -10.96 -6.65
N GLY A 357 6.05 -11.64 -6.24
CA GLY A 357 7.08 -12.16 -7.13
C GLY A 357 8.44 -12.20 -6.46
N THR A 358 9.50 -12.19 -7.27
CA THR A 358 10.88 -12.15 -6.78
C THR A 358 11.69 -11.12 -7.56
N VAL A 359 12.41 -10.26 -6.86
CA VAL A 359 13.29 -9.26 -7.46
C VAL A 359 14.69 -9.38 -6.87
N ASN A 360 15.68 -9.64 -7.72
CA ASN A 360 17.08 -9.68 -7.33
C ASN A 360 17.84 -8.58 -8.08
N VAL A 361 18.53 -7.72 -7.35
CA VAL A 361 19.30 -6.61 -7.91
C VAL A 361 20.73 -6.66 -7.41
N ASP A 362 21.70 -6.54 -8.32
CA ASP A 362 23.12 -6.43 -7.98
C ASP A 362 23.77 -5.23 -8.68
N GLY A 363 24.13 -4.22 -7.90
CA GLY A 363 24.73 -2.98 -8.38
C GLY A 363 23.75 -2.03 -9.09
N GLY A 364 24.30 -0.90 -9.52
CA GLY A 364 23.55 0.16 -10.20
C GLY A 364 23.10 1.29 -9.28
N SER A 365 22.37 2.24 -9.87
CA SER A 365 21.82 3.41 -9.21
C SER A 365 20.34 3.55 -9.53
N TYR A 366 19.51 3.68 -8.50
CA TYR A 366 18.07 3.74 -8.59
C TYR A 366 17.59 5.02 -7.89
N THR A 367 17.19 6.00 -8.69
CA THR A 367 16.81 7.33 -8.21
C THR A 367 15.34 7.60 -8.49
N THR A 368 14.62 8.11 -7.49
CA THR A 368 13.25 8.58 -7.65
C THR A 368 13.15 10.05 -7.26
N ASN A 369 12.39 10.82 -8.05
CA ASN A 369 12.20 12.25 -7.86
C ASN A 369 10.75 12.63 -7.52
N GLY A 370 9.78 11.73 -7.70
CA GLY A 370 8.39 12.00 -7.36
C GLY A 370 8.06 11.83 -5.87
N TYR A 371 6.85 12.20 -5.50
CA TYR A 371 6.27 11.92 -4.18
C TYR A 371 5.59 10.54 -4.19
N ASN A 372 5.49 9.89 -3.04
CA ASN A 372 4.97 8.51 -2.93
C ASN A 372 5.78 7.53 -3.80
N SER A 373 7.04 7.85 -4.07
CA SER A 373 7.91 7.12 -4.99
C SER A 373 9.13 6.69 -4.22
N PRO A 374 9.05 5.68 -3.35
CA PRO A 374 10.24 5.19 -2.68
C PRO A 374 11.23 4.60 -3.67
N ALA A 375 12.50 4.49 -3.29
CA ALA A 375 13.48 3.83 -4.14
C ALA A 375 13.10 2.36 -4.35
N VAL A 376 12.55 1.71 -3.31
CA VAL A 376 12.00 0.35 -3.35
C VAL A 376 10.60 0.30 -2.73
N TYR A 377 9.63 -0.23 -3.48
CA TYR A 377 8.30 -0.59 -2.98
C TYR A 377 8.06 -2.09 -3.09
N SER A 378 7.81 -2.75 -1.96
CA SER A 378 7.75 -4.20 -1.86
C SER A 378 6.37 -4.75 -1.50
N THR A 379 5.80 -5.50 -2.44
CA THR A 379 4.76 -6.52 -2.22
C THR A 379 5.27 -7.91 -2.66
N ALA A 380 6.59 -8.08 -2.71
CA ALA A 380 7.30 -9.26 -3.20
C ALA A 380 8.51 -9.59 -2.32
N ASP A 381 9.26 -10.64 -2.69
CA ASP A 381 10.58 -10.87 -2.09
C ASP A 381 11.65 -10.09 -2.88
N ILE A 382 12.19 -9.04 -2.27
CA ILE A 382 13.19 -8.18 -2.90
C ILE A 382 14.55 -8.31 -2.20
N THR A 383 15.58 -8.66 -2.97
CA THR A 383 16.98 -8.62 -2.55
C THR A 383 17.76 -7.62 -3.40
N VAL A 384 18.46 -6.69 -2.76
CA VAL A 384 19.32 -5.71 -3.44
C VAL A 384 20.73 -5.76 -2.84
N LYS A 385 21.73 -5.77 -3.71
CA LYS A 385 23.14 -5.79 -3.32
C LYS A 385 23.92 -4.69 -4.00
N ASN A 386 24.92 -4.13 -3.33
CA ASN A 386 25.94 -3.25 -3.91
C ASN A 386 25.40 -2.03 -4.68
N ALA A 387 24.18 -1.57 -4.39
CA ALA A 387 23.47 -0.56 -5.17
C ALA A 387 23.33 0.77 -4.40
N MET A 388 23.15 1.85 -5.16
CA MET A 388 22.74 3.15 -4.62
C MET A 388 21.23 3.33 -4.82
N LEU A 389 20.51 3.57 -3.73
CA LEU A 389 19.05 3.73 -3.68
C LEU A 389 18.72 5.11 -3.13
N THR A 390 18.11 5.98 -3.95
CA THR A 390 17.88 7.38 -3.58
C THR A 390 16.45 7.80 -3.87
N ALA A 391 15.71 8.18 -2.83
CA ALA A 391 14.42 8.85 -2.96
C ALA A 391 14.53 10.32 -2.54
N ASN A 392 14.40 11.23 -3.51
CA ASN A 392 14.67 12.66 -3.27
C ASN A 392 13.52 13.39 -2.54
N ASN A 393 12.29 12.87 -2.65
CA ASN A 393 11.08 13.51 -2.12
C ASN A 393 10.14 12.54 -1.36
N SER A 394 10.61 11.32 -1.11
CA SER A 394 9.84 10.21 -0.54
C SER A 394 10.67 9.43 0.48
N GLU A 395 9.98 8.52 1.16
CA GLU A 395 10.52 7.38 1.89
C GLU A 395 11.58 6.67 1.05
N ALA A 396 12.62 6.11 1.65
CA ALA A 396 13.58 5.29 0.92
C ALA A 396 12.97 3.94 0.52
N LEU A 397 12.28 3.28 1.46
CA LEU A 397 11.87 1.88 1.35
C LEU A 397 10.47 1.68 1.93
N VAL A 398 9.64 0.89 1.25
CA VAL A 398 8.29 0.54 1.72
C VAL A 398 8.10 -0.98 1.58
N ILE A 399 7.60 -1.62 2.65
CA ILE A 399 7.13 -3.01 2.65
C ILE A 399 5.67 -3.05 3.03
N GLU A 400 4.88 -3.74 2.22
CA GLU A 400 3.48 -4.01 2.50
C GLU A 400 3.24 -5.50 2.78
N GLY A 401 2.52 -5.81 3.85
CA GLY A 401 2.10 -7.16 4.24
C GLY A 401 3.25 -8.15 4.45
N LYS A 402 3.06 -9.42 4.10
CA LYS A 402 3.99 -10.53 4.38
C LYS A 402 5.34 -10.49 3.64
N ASN A 403 5.64 -9.39 2.94
CA ASN A 403 6.70 -9.31 1.94
C ASN A 403 8.04 -8.89 2.55
N SER A 404 9.09 -8.86 1.73
CA SER A 404 10.45 -8.68 2.25
C SER A 404 11.32 -7.73 1.44
N ILE A 405 12.23 -7.06 2.15
CA ILE A 405 13.39 -6.35 1.58
C ILE A 405 14.65 -6.83 2.32
N ALA A 406 15.62 -7.33 1.55
CA ALA A 406 16.95 -7.70 2.03
C ALA A 406 18.02 -6.88 1.28
N LEU A 407 18.82 -6.11 2.03
CA LEU A 407 19.85 -5.23 1.49
C LEU A 407 21.25 -5.67 1.94
N GLU A 408 22.19 -5.74 0.99
CA GLU A 408 23.59 -6.07 1.27
C GLU A 408 24.53 -5.03 0.65
N ASN A 409 25.29 -4.31 1.47
CA ASN A 409 26.25 -3.28 1.04
C ASN A 409 25.62 -2.20 0.16
N CYS A 410 24.36 -1.81 0.44
CA CYS A 410 23.66 -0.74 -0.27
C CYS A 410 23.91 0.62 0.39
N VAL A 411 23.92 1.68 -0.42
CA VAL A 411 23.88 3.07 0.05
C VAL A 411 22.47 3.59 -0.19
N VAL A 412 21.73 3.84 0.89
CA VAL A 412 20.30 4.14 0.84
C VAL A 412 20.02 5.50 1.44
N SER A 413 19.21 6.31 0.76
CA SER A 413 18.76 7.59 1.27
C SER A 413 17.32 7.91 0.89
N GLY A 414 16.55 8.46 1.82
CA GLY A 414 15.22 9.01 1.57
C GLY A 414 15.03 10.38 2.23
N ASN A 415 14.08 11.14 1.71
CA ASN A 415 13.78 12.51 2.10
C ASN A 415 12.28 12.77 1.94
N MET A 416 11.47 12.05 2.72
CA MET A 416 10.02 12.14 2.67
C MET A 416 9.56 13.57 2.96
N SER A 417 8.61 14.06 2.16
CA SER A 417 8.01 15.38 2.36
C SER A 417 7.22 15.44 3.68
N ASN A 418 7.21 16.61 4.34
CA ASN A 418 6.36 16.87 5.50
C ASN A 418 4.87 17.08 5.15
N THR A 419 4.53 17.31 3.88
CA THR A 419 3.17 17.75 3.50
C THR A 419 2.65 17.16 2.20
N LYS A 420 3.47 16.43 1.45
CA LYS A 420 3.12 15.92 0.11
C LYS A 420 3.22 14.40 -0.03
N GLY A 421 3.79 13.73 0.96
CA GLY A 421 3.65 12.28 1.06
C GLY A 421 2.21 11.95 1.41
N SER A 422 1.71 10.85 0.86
CA SER A 422 0.36 10.35 1.09
C SER A 422 0.07 10.14 2.56
N SER A 423 1.08 9.79 3.36
CA SER A 423 0.98 9.58 4.80
C SER A 423 1.74 10.59 5.64
N SER A 424 2.10 11.76 5.07
CA SER A 424 2.82 12.81 5.81
C SER A 424 2.05 13.31 7.04
N ASP A 425 0.73 13.26 7.00
CA ASP A 425 -0.17 13.63 8.10
C ASP A 425 -0.23 12.58 9.22
N GLU A 426 0.10 11.32 8.90
CA GLU A 426 0.21 10.23 9.87
C GLU A 426 1.61 10.19 10.50
N ASN A 427 2.64 10.06 9.66
CA ASN A 427 4.01 9.96 10.09
C ASN A 427 4.96 10.28 8.92
N VAL A 428 5.97 11.11 9.18
CA VAL A 428 7.08 11.30 8.24
C VAL A 428 8.16 10.31 8.60
N HIS A 429 8.54 9.45 7.66
CA HIS A 429 9.49 8.37 7.86
C HIS A 429 10.36 8.09 6.64
N ASN A 430 11.41 7.31 6.85
CA ASN A 430 12.33 6.87 5.81
C ASN A 430 12.10 5.43 5.37
N VAL A 431 11.78 4.52 6.30
CA VAL A 431 11.41 3.14 6.01
C VAL A 431 10.04 2.87 6.59
N MET A 432 9.10 2.48 5.73
CA MET A 432 7.73 2.13 6.10
C MET A 432 7.53 0.62 6.02
N ILE A 433 6.94 0.03 7.06
CA ILE A 433 6.56 -1.38 7.07
C ILE A 433 5.13 -1.48 7.59
N TYR A 434 4.19 -1.86 6.74
CA TYR A 434 2.77 -1.82 7.07
C TYR A 434 1.94 -2.88 6.39
N GLN A 435 0.67 -2.97 6.76
CA GLN A 435 -0.34 -3.74 6.02
C GLN A 435 -1.48 -2.78 5.65
N SER A 436 -1.90 -2.79 4.39
CA SER A 436 -3.13 -2.12 3.95
C SER A 436 -4.34 -3.05 3.99
N MET A 437 -5.53 -2.50 3.78
CA MET A 437 -6.76 -3.28 3.59
C MET A 437 -7.20 -3.38 2.11
N SER A 438 -6.31 -3.07 1.14
CA SER A 438 -6.66 -3.10 -0.29
C SER A 438 -6.79 -4.52 -0.85
N GLY A 439 -6.09 -5.48 -0.25
CA GLY A 439 -5.97 -6.85 -0.76
C GLY A 439 -4.83 -7.05 -1.76
N ASP A 440 -4.01 -6.03 -2.04
CA ASP A 440 -2.88 -6.12 -2.97
C ASP A 440 -1.71 -6.94 -2.42
N ALA A 441 -1.50 -6.85 -1.10
CA ALA A 441 -0.55 -7.64 -0.35
C ALA A 441 -1.27 -8.55 0.66
N GLU A 442 -0.86 -9.82 0.71
CA GLU A 442 -1.36 -10.76 1.72
C GLU A 442 -0.86 -10.40 3.13
N VAL A 443 -1.76 -10.57 4.10
CA VAL A 443 -1.45 -10.42 5.53
C VAL A 443 -0.47 -11.49 5.98
N GLY A 444 0.56 -11.07 6.72
CA GLY A 444 1.51 -11.95 7.37
C GLY A 444 2.69 -11.19 7.94
N THR A 445 3.79 -11.89 8.20
CA THR A 445 4.99 -11.31 8.79
C THR A 445 5.88 -10.72 7.69
N SER A 446 6.06 -9.40 7.71
CA SER A 446 7.05 -8.70 6.91
C SER A 446 8.48 -9.05 7.35
N ALA A 447 9.44 -8.98 6.45
CA ALA A 447 10.86 -9.14 6.80
C ALA A 447 11.73 -8.03 6.21
N PHE A 448 12.44 -7.30 7.08
CA PHE A 448 13.47 -6.34 6.67
C PHE A 448 14.83 -6.80 7.16
N SER A 449 15.81 -6.86 6.26
CA SER A 449 17.20 -7.05 6.65
C SER A 449 18.14 -6.11 5.91
N MET A 450 19.14 -5.59 6.62
CA MET A 450 20.22 -4.83 6.02
C MET A 450 21.56 -5.19 6.66
N SER A 451 22.54 -5.52 5.82
CA SER A 451 23.91 -5.82 6.24
C SER A 451 24.93 -4.96 5.50
N GLY A 452 25.80 -4.27 6.23
CA GLY A 452 26.75 -3.32 5.66
C GLY A 452 26.07 -2.11 5.02
N GLY A 453 26.88 -1.27 4.36
CA GLY A 453 26.37 -0.08 3.68
C GLY A 453 25.87 1.01 4.63
N SER A 454 24.96 1.87 4.15
CA SER A 454 24.40 2.96 4.93
C SER A 454 22.94 3.24 4.63
N LEU A 455 22.19 3.67 5.65
CA LEU A 455 20.80 4.12 5.55
C LEU A 455 20.69 5.54 6.13
N THR A 456 20.44 6.49 5.24
CA THR A 456 20.29 7.90 5.59
C THR A 456 18.82 8.32 5.53
N SER A 457 18.29 8.81 6.65
CA SER A 457 17.07 9.61 6.67
C SER A 457 17.43 11.09 6.64
N TYR A 458 16.97 11.78 5.60
CA TYR A 458 17.02 13.25 5.58
C TYR A 458 15.82 13.89 6.27
N ASN A 459 14.75 13.15 6.57
CA ASN A 459 13.58 13.70 7.24
C ASN A 459 12.74 12.60 7.89
N GLY A 460 12.25 12.86 9.11
CA GLY A 460 11.35 11.96 9.82
C GLY A 460 12.02 10.78 10.52
N ASP A 461 11.17 9.88 11.04
CA ASP A 461 11.58 8.64 11.71
C ASP A 461 12.39 7.74 10.76
N LEU A 462 13.40 7.03 11.27
CA LEU A 462 14.19 6.14 10.42
C LEU A 462 13.38 4.91 10.02
N PHE A 463 12.67 4.30 10.97
CA PHE A 463 11.75 3.18 10.74
C PHE A 463 10.39 3.48 11.37
N TYR A 464 9.32 3.28 10.59
CA TYR A 464 7.94 3.32 11.04
C TYR A 464 7.25 1.99 10.73
N VAL A 465 6.72 1.32 11.76
CA VAL A 465 6.04 0.03 11.64
C VAL A 465 4.62 0.14 12.21
N THR A 466 3.61 -0.15 11.39
CA THR A 466 2.21 -0.06 11.78
C THR A 466 1.35 -1.17 11.16
N ASN A 467 0.32 -1.62 11.85
CA ASN A 467 -0.66 -2.60 11.37
C ASN A 467 -0.08 -3.94 10.84
N THR A 468 1.16 -4.29 11.17
CA THR A 468 1.80 -5.52 10.67
C THR A 468 2.75 -6.11 11.71
N HIS A 469 3.07 -7.39 11.51
CA HIS A 469 4.17 -8.05 12.21
C HIS A 469 5.42 -8.01 11.34
N CYS A 470 6.55 -7.59 11.90
CA CYS A 470 7.81 -7.43 11.19
C CYS A 470 8.97 -8.11 11.94
N VAL A 471 9.77 -8.87 11.20
CA VAL A 471 11.11 -9.29 11.62
C VAL A 471 12.13 -8.32 11.02
N LEU A 472 12.81 -7.58 11.89
CA LEU A 472 13.78 -6.55 11.55
C LEU A 472 15.18 -7.02 11.95
N THR A 473 16.14 -7.03 11.01
CA THR A 473 17.54 -7.38 11.30
C THR A 473 18.51 -6.37 10.71
N LEU A 474 19.41 -5.83 11.55
CA LEU A 474 20.48 -4.93 11.12
C LEU A 474 21.85 -5.48 11.52
N SER A 475 22.83 -5.40 10.61
CA SER A 475 24.20 -5.79 10.92
C SER A 475 25.25 -4.92 10.22
N GLY A 476 26.10 -4.25 11.00
CA GLY A 476 27.19 -3.41 10.47
C GLY A 476 26.73 -2.28 9.53
N VAL A 477 25.50 -1.77 9.68
CA VAL A 477 24.94 -0.71 8.85
C VAL A 477 25.28 0.66 9.44
N GLU A 478 25.71 1.62 8.63
CA GLU A 478 25.82 3.01 9.05
C GLU A 478 24.44 3.69 8.98
N LEU A 479 23.84 3.97 10.14
CA LEU A 479 22.55 4.68 10.23
C LEU A 479 22.79 6.17 10.43
N ILE A 480 22.15 7.01 9.60
CA ILE A 480 22.33 8.46 9.62
C ILE A 480 20.95 9.13 9.67
N GLN A 481 20.69 9.91 10.72
CA GLN A 481 19.48 10.73 10.85
C GLN A 481 19.87 12.21 10.80
N ASN A 482 19.62 12.87 9.66
CA ASN A 482 20.02 14.26 9.45
C ASN A 482 19.00 15.30 9.96
N ASN A 483 17.84 14.85 10.42
CA ASN A 483 16.80 15.68 11.03
C ASN A 483 16.21 14.95 12.25
N ALA A 484 15.45 15.69 13.06
CA ALA A 484 14.79 15.12 14.24
C ALA A 484 13.77 14.05 13.83
N GLY A 485 13.81 12.92 14.52
CA GLY A 485 12.97 11.74 14.30
C GLY A 485 13.44 10.61 15.21
N ASN A 486 12.58 9.62 15.42
CA ASN A 486 12.90 8.41 16.16
C ASN A 486 13.76 7.48 15.30
N LEU A 487 14.60 6.69 15.96
CA LEU A 487 15.26 5.54 15.35
C LEU A 487 14.21 4.51 14.92
N LEU A 488 13.25 4.21 15.79
CA LEU A 488 12.18 3.26 15.51
C LEU A 488 10.88 3.72 16.17
N HIS A 489 9.81 3.75 15.39
CA HIS A 489 8.47 4.07 15.85
C HIS A 489 7.53 2.91 15.51
N VAL A 490 7.06 2.21 16.56
CA VAL A 490 6.11 1.10 16.43
C VAL A 490 4.77 1.54 17.03
N ALA A 491 3.79 1.81 16.19
CA ALA A 491 2.53 2.39 16.63
C ALA A 491 1.34 1.97 15.77
N GLY A 492 0.15 2.04 16.33
CA GLY A 492 -1.08 2.04 15.55
C GLY A 492 -1.30 3.39 14.88
N ASN A 493 -1.83 3.35 13.66
CA ASN A 493 -2.14 4.55 12.88
C ASN A 493 -3.59 5.02 13.10
N SER A 494 -3.93 6.20 12.56
CA SER A 494 -5.28 6.78 12.66
C SER A 494 -6.36 6.08 11.81
N ALA A 495 -5.97 5.12 10.96
CA ALA A 495 -6.79 4.41 9.99
C ALA A 495 -7.40 5.28 8.87
N THR A 496 -7.06 6.57 8.79
CA THR A 496 -7.54 7.48 7.71
C THR A 496 -7.05 7.05 6.32
N HIS A 497 -5.93 6.35 6.26
CA HIS A 497 -5.32 5.78 5.04
C HIS A 497 -5.76 4.34 4.74
N GLY A 498 -6.72 3.80 5.49
CA GLY A 498 -7.21 2.43 5.29
C GLY A 498 -6.25 1.34 5.75
N TRP A 499 -5.36 1.63 6.70
CA TRP A 499 -4.37 0.68 7.25
C TRP A 499 -4.84 0.06 8.56
N GLY A 500 -5.94 -0.68 8.47
CA GLY A 500 -6.55 -1.38 9.60
C GLY A 500 -7.62 -0.55 10.31
N THR A 501 -7.87 -0.88 11.58
CA THR A 501 -8.88 -0.20 12.42
C THR A 501 -8.18 0.59 13.52
N ALA A 502 -8.53 1.88 13.65
CA ALA A 502 -8.00 2.76 14.68
C ALA A 502 -8.10 2.13 16.08
N GLY A 503 -7.00 2.13 16.82
CA GLY A 503 -6.90 1.53 18.15
C GLY A 503 -6.74 0.00 18.16
N GLN A 504 -6.67 -0.66 16.99
CA GLN A 504 -6.50 -2.11 16.84
C GLN A 504 -5.45 -2.49 15.78
N ASN A 505 -4.72 -1.51 15.27
CA ASN A 505 -3.79 -1.60 14.15
C ASN A 505 -2.32 -1.38 14.59
N GLY A 506 -1.98 -1.80 15.82
CA GLY A 506 -0.62 -1.70 16.35
C GLY A 506 0.40 -2.49 15.53
N GLY A 507 1.64 -2.01 15.52
CA GLY A 507 2.77 -2.73 14.95
C GLY A 507 3.33 -3.78 15.91
N GLN A 508 3.88 -4.86 15.36
CA GLN A 508 4.57 -5.90 16.14
C GLN A 508 5.96 -6.10 15.55
N VAL A 509 7.02 -5.90 16.32
CA VAL A 509 8.39 -5.94 15.82
C VAL A 509 9.24 -6.91 16.62
N GLU A 510 9.91 -7.83 15.92
CA GLU A 510 11.05 -8.60 16.41
C GLU A 510 12.32 -7.99 15.82
N PHE A 511 13.11 -7.28 16.62
CA PHE A 511 14.28 -6.55 16.16
C PHE A 511 15.58 -7.17 16.68
N THR A 512 16.42 -7.66 15.77
CA THR A 512 17.77 -8.12 16.07
C THR A 512 18.83 -7.16 15.53
N ALA A 513 19.66 -6.63 16.43
CA ALA A 513 20.82 -5.80 16.10
C ALA A 513 22.10 -6.61 16.32
N ASN A 514 22.80 -6.98 15.25
CA ASN A 514 23.99 -7.85 15.27
C ASN A 514 25.25 -7.06 14.89
N GLN A 515 26.17 -6.84 15.83
CA GLN A 515 27.35 -5.99 15.60
C GLN A 515 26.94 -4.64 14.99
N GLN A 516 25.92 -4.04 15.58
CA GLN A 516 25.25 -2.85 15.05
C GLN A 516 25.43 -1.69 16.02
N THR A 517 25.70 -0.52 15.47
CA THR A 517 25.64 0.75 16.22
C THR A 517 24.29 1.39 15.95
N LEU A 518 23.57 1.71 17.01
CA LEU A 518 22.25 2.34 16.99
C LEU A 518 22.32 3.65 17.78
N GLU A 519 21.80 4.73 17.21
CA GLU A 519 21.67 6.03 17.86
C GLU A 519 20.28 6.60 17.58
N GLY A 520 19.60 7.07 18.62
CA GLY A 520 18.26 7.68 18.52
C GLY A 520 17.23 7.02 19.43
N ASP A 521 16.05 7.62 19.50
CA ASP A 521 14.99 7.17 20.41
C ASP A 521 14.09 6.11 19.76
N ILE A 522 13.58 5.19 20.59
CA ILE A 522 12.61 4.16 20.19
C ILE A 522 11.30 4.42 20.93
N VAL A 523 10.21 4.51 20.17
CA VAL A 523 8.86 4.72 20.70
C VAL A 523 7.98 3.54 20.34
N VAL A 524 7.28 3.01 21.33
CA VAL A 524 6.28 1.95 21.15
C VAL A 524 4.97 2.38 21.79
N ASP A 525 3.88 2.39 21.04
CA ASP A 525 2.60 2.76 21.63
C ASP A 525 1.95 1.62 22.44
N THR A 526 0.92 1.95 23.23
CA THR A 526 0.29 1.00 24.14
C THR A 526 -0.38 -0.19 23.43
N ILE A 527 -0.66 -0.13 22.13
CA ILE A 527 -1.26 -1.25 21.36
C ILE A 527 -0.24 -2.01 20.49
N SER A 528 1.02 -1.60 20.52
CA SER A 528 2.10 -2.18 19.73
C SER A 528 3.08 -2.95 20.60
N THR A 529 3.90 -3.81 19.98
CA THR A 529 4.92 -4.62 20.67
C THR A 529 6.27 -4.55 19.99
N LEU A 530 7.33 -4.52 20.79
CA LEU A 530 8.73 -4.64 20.40
C LEU A 530 9.40 -5.73 21.24
N ASP A 531 9.99 -6.71 20.57
CA ASP A 531 10.96 -7.65 21.14
C ASP A 531 12.32 -7.38 20.50
N MET A 532 13.22 -6.73 21.26
CA MET A 532 14.50 -6.27 20.75
C MET A 532 15.67 -7.05 21.37
N THR A 533 16.61 -7.46 20.54
CA THR A 533 17.86 -8.12 20.97
C THR A 533 19.09 -7.35 20.48
N LEU A 534 19.94 -6.94 21.43
CA LEU A 534 21.27 -6.40 21.18
C LEU A 534 22.31 -7.52 21.26
N ALA A 535 22.72 -8.04 20.11
CA ALA A 535 23.62 -9.18 19.99
C ALA A 535 24.99 -8.82 19.39
N GLU A 536 25.95 -9.73 19.50
CA GLU A 536 27.27 -9.65 18.84
C GLU A 536 28.06 -8.35 19.06
N ASN A 537 28.06 -7.81 20.29
CA ASN A 537 28.72 -6.54 20.65
C ASN A 537 28.08 -5.30 20.02
N SER A 538 26.76 -5.31 19.84
CA SER A 538 25.99 -4.12 19.44
C SER A 538 26.04 -3.01 20.49
N HIS A 539 25.96 -1.77 20.02
CA HIS A 539 25.96 -0.57 20.84
C HIS A 539 24.72 0.25 20.55
N PHE A 540 23.91 0.50 21.56
CA PHE A 540 22.73 1.36 21.45
C PHE A 540 22.90 2.60 22.32
N THR A 541 22.72 3.80 21.75
CA THR A 541 22.68 5.07 22.47
C THR A 541 21.35 5.75 22.22
N GLY A 542 20.50 5.83 23.24
CA GLY A 542 19.12 6.32 23.07
C GLY A 542 18.18 5.91 24.18
N THR A 543 16.91 6.26 24.02
CA THR A 543 15.82 5.83 24.92
C THR A 543 14.91 4.78 24.29
N ILE A 544 14.22 4.01 25.14
CA ILE A 544 13.05 3.21 24.74
C ILE A 544 11.90 3.63 25.64
N ASN A 545 10.78 4.05 25.05
CA ASN A 545 9.64 4.54 25.81
C ASN A 545 8.32 3.99 25.27
N ILE A 546 7.47 3.58 26.22
CA ILE A 546 6.08 3.21 25.96
C ILE A 546 5.22 4.47 26.05
N VAL A 547 4.41 4.74 25.02
CA VAL A 547 3.53 5.92 24.95
C VAL A 547 2.08 5.49 24.76
N GLU A 548 1.13 6.31 25.22
CA GLU A 548 -0.28 6.03 24.97
C GLU A 548 -0.62 6.05 23.48
N ASN A 549 -1.36 5.07 23.00
CA ASN A 549 -1.92 5.08 21.66
C ASN A 549 -2.88 6.27 21.51
N ALA A 550 -2.64 7.10 20.49
CA ALA A 550 -3.41 8.33 20.27
C ALA A 550 -4.91 8.08 19.99
N GLN A 551 -5.28 6.87 19.55
CA GLN A 551 -6.66 6.48 19.27
C GLN A 551 -7.35 5.83 20.48
N GLY A 552 -6.68 5.75 21.64
CA GLY A 552 -7.25 5.18 22.87
C GLY A 552 -7.47 3.68 22.81
N GLY A 553 -6.69 2.97 21.98
CA GLY A 553 -6.75 1.51 21.88
C GLY A 553 -6.41 0.79 23.20
N ALA A 554 -6.86 -0.46 23.32
CA ALA A 554 -6.66 -1.25 24.53
C ALA A 554 -5.20 -1.69 24.66
N ALA A 555 -4.54 -1.31 25.75
CA ALA A 555 -3.13 -1.59 25.96
C ALA A 555 -2.81 -3.09 25.98
N VAL A 556 -1.75 -3.49 25.27
CA VAL A 556 -1.16 -4.83 25.36
C VAL A 556 -0.19 -4.91 26.54
N SER A 557 0.10 -6.13 27.02
CA SER A 557 0.95 -6.31 28.20
C SER A 557 2.45 -6.33 27.92
N ASN A 558 2.87 -6.45 26.67
CA ASN A 558 4.25 -6.70 26.24
C ASN A 558 4.75 -5.68 25.21
N ASN A 559 4.54 -4.39 25.49
CA ASN A 559 4.91 -3.32 24.57
C ASN A 559 6.40 -3.27 24.25
N ALA A 560 7.28 -3.41 25.23
CA ALA A 560 8.72 -3.29 24.97
C ALA A 560 9.52 -4.29 25.82
N ALA A 561 10.01 -5.34 25.18
CA ALA A 561 10.96 -6.30 25.73
C ALA A 561 12.35 -6.04 25.14
N LEU A 562 13.36 -5.99 26.01
CA LEU A 562 14.75 -5.83 25.59
C LEU A 562 15.63 -6.95 26.16
N THR A 563 16.35 -7.63 25.28
CA THR A 563 17.45 -8.53 25.62
C THR A 563 18.77 -7.90 25.24
N ILE A 564 19.70 -7.78 26.20
CA ILE A 564 21.06 -7.32 25.96
C ILE A 564 21.99 -8.50 26.16
N GLU A 565 22.61 -8.97 25.08
CA GLU A 565 23.56 -10.08 25.17
C GLU A 565 24.92 -9.64 25.73
N SER A 566 25.74 -10.62 26.08
CA SER A 566 27.08 -10.36 26.60
C SER A 566 27.94 -9.64 25.56
N GLY A 567 28.66 -8.61 26.01
CA GLY A 567 29.49 -7.75 25.15
C GLY A 567 28.74 -6.57 24.52
N SER A 568 27.41 -6.61 24.45
CA SER A 568 26.60 -5.49 23.96
C SER A 568 26.44 -4.39 25.03
N VAL A 569 26.24 -3.16 24.57
CA VAL A 569 26.17 -1.96 25.42
C VAL A 569 24.90 -1.16 25.10
N TRP A 570 24.20 -0.72 26.14
CA TRP A 570 23.17 0.31 26.04
C TRP A 570 23.56 1.54 26.85
N THR A 571 23.59 2.71 26.22
CA THR A 571 23.88 4.01 26.84
C THR A 571 22.62 4.87 26.83
N LEU A 572 22.12 5.22 28.01
CA LEU A 572 20.89 6.00 28.14
C LEU A 572 21.18 7.48 27.87
N THR A 573 20.24 8.11 27.16
CA THR A 573 20.18 9.56 26.90
C THR A 573 19.01 10.24 27.63
N GLY A 574 18.15 9.45 28.27
CA GLY A 574 16.96 9.88 28.99
C GLY A 574 16.36 8.74 29.81
N ASP A 575 15.31 9.04 30.59
CA ASP A 575 14.54 8.01 31.28
C ASP A 575 13.84 7.11 30.26
N CYS A 576 13.76 5.81 30.60
CA CYS A 576 13.23 4.78 29.73
C CYS A 576 12.10 4.01 30.42
N THR A 577 11.17 3.50 29.63
CA THR A 577 10.06 2.66 30.08
C THR A 577 10.02 1.37 29.27
N LEU A 578 10.08 0.22 29.94
CA LEU A 578 10.06 -1.10 29.32
C LEU A 578 9.01 -2.00 29.99
N THR A 579 8.55 -3.02 29.27
CA THR A 579 7.84 -4.12 29.89
C THR A 579 8.82 -5.07 30.59
N THR A 580 9.84 -5.53 29.88
CA THR A 580 10.81 -6.49 30.39
C THR A 580 12.23 -6.18 29.94
N LEU A 581 13.20 -6.51 30.79
CA LEU A 581 14.63 -6.36 30.51
C LEU A 581 15.38 -7.62 30.92
N ASN A 582 16.02 -8.28 29.96
CA ASN A 582 16.96 -9.38 30.18
C ASN A 582 18.38 -8.92 29.85
N ASN A 583 19.16 -8.55 30.87
CA ASN A 583 20.48 -7.97 30.67
C ASN A 583 21.63 -8.93 31.03
N ASN A 584 22.43 -9.29 30.03
CA ASN A 584 23.73 -9.98 30.15
C ASN A 584 24.91 -9.11 29.68
N GLY A 585 24.64 -7.89 29.22
CA GLY A 585 25.62 -6.92 28.74
C GLY A 585 25.85 -5.77 29.72
N THR A 586 26.18 -4.60 29.18
CA THR A 586 26.46 -3.38 29.97
C THR A 586 25.41 -2.31 29.71
N ILE A 587 24.92 -1.68 30.79
CA ILE A 587 24.04 -0.51 30.72
C ILE A 587 24.77 0.68 31.34
N HIS A 588 24.82 1.79 30.62
CA HIS A 588 25.31 3.08 31.10
C HIS A 588 24.12 4.01 31.35
N PHE A 589 23.70 4.08 32.62
CA PHE A 589 22.50 4.84 33.01
C PHE A 589 22.64 6.36 32.84
N ASN A 590 23.86 6.91 32.89
CA ASN A 590 24.12 8.36 32.73
C ASN A 590 23.27 9.29 33.61
N GLY A 591 22.83 8.81 34.78
CA GLY A 591 21.98 9.56 35.71
C GLY A 591 20.47 9.44 35.45
N TYR A 592 20.08 8.66 34.44
CA TYR A 592 18.69 8.32 34.11
C TYR A 592 18.27 6.97 34.72
N THR A 593 17.00 6.64 34.55
CA THR A 593 16.39 5.43 35.08
C THR A 593 15.69 4.60 34.01
N ILE A 594 15.53 3.31 34.30
CA ILE A 594 14.64 2.43 33.54
C ILE A 594 13.49 2.04 34.47
N THR A 595 12.27 2.35 34.08
CA THR A 595 11.05 1.91 34.77
C THR A 595 10.45 0.71 34.04
N LEU A 596 10.26 -0.39 34.75
CA LEU A 596 9.59 -1.58 34.23
C LEU A 596 8.08 -1.51 34.46
N ALA A 597 7.30 -2.28 33.68
CA ALA A 597 5.84 -2.32 33.78
C ALA A 597 5.31 -2.75 35.17
N ASP A 598 6.12 -3.46 35.97
CA ASP A 598 5.79 -3.82 37.35
C ASP A 598 6.10 -2.71 38.39
N GLY A 599 6.60 -1.57 37.93
CA GLY A 599 6.99 -0.43 38.75
C GLY A 599 8.43 -0.49 39.27
N THR A 600 9.20 -1.52 38.92
CA THR A 600 10.63 -1.60 39.27
C THR A 600 11.42 -0.49 38.59
N VAL A 601 12.26 0.21 39.35
CA VAL A 601 13.14 1.28 38.84
C VAL A 601 14.60 0.86 38.95
N LEU A 602 15.31 0.85 37.82
CA LEU A 602 16.75 0.56 37.70
C LEU A 602 17.54 1.87 37.53
N LYS A 603 18.74 1.95 38.11
CA LYS A 603 19.59 3.15 38.13
C LYS A 603 21.05 2.84 38.36
#